data_AF-A0AAR5NWW3-F1
#
_entry.id   AF-A0AAR5NWW3-F1
#
_cell.length_a   1.000
_cell.length_b   1.000
_cell.length_c   1.000
_cell.angle_alpha   90.00
_cell.angle_beta   90.00
_cell.angle_gamma   90.00
#
_symmetry.space_group_name_H-M   'P 1'
#
loop_
_entity.id
_entity.type
_entity.pdbx_description
1 polymer ?
#
loop_
_entity_poly.entity_id
_entity_poly.type
_entity_poly.pdbx_seq_one_letter_code
_entity_poly.pdbx_strand_id
1 'polypeptide(L)'
;MDVSIEYFGETSEAPTTPVITTSETQTLEDNQSDFAEANALFEAFLESVKAKLMGSEFEEVLPKKLAIMKKHFQKSAFHVNEKDFLAMLKETTKTIQNVPNADAANKTVIGFYKVYESLKLYIHSSTIEIEADHLPKVKRLEKIIKLLRKKIKQLDEAEVDFDADENSAYLMCDRYQKKLKKVYAKYCEYIRRNPQNGRAIYDKIQFVHSKCNAINQALSRKYRNSVEFPTYYAVEKCIKKVVTNGKLNLSEQCIKVESEKCFQHLGSILQKKRRQELYDSHLDFIDLTSDPASKDVALANTLKKNYTQGKEKLDQLYQRYVEKQELGEDDVSSEEEQSSSKSDAEDKLTTEETTNILVNDL
;
A
#
# COMPACT_ATOMS: atom_id res chain seq x y z
N MET A 1 53.17 -8.01 -19.34
CA MET A 1 52.63 -8.03 -20.71
C MET A 1 51.30 -7.28 -20.63
N ASP A 2 51.24 -6.00 -20.31
CA ASP A 2 51.90 -4.83 -20.90
C ASP A 2 51.84 -4.84 -22.42
N VAL A 3 50.75 -4.27 -22.94
CA VAL A 3 50.70 -3.59 -24.24
C VAL A 3 49.87 -2.32 -24.05
N SER A 4 50.58 -1.22 -23.87
CA SER A 4 50.13 0.15 -24.13
C SER A 4 50.04 0.37 -25.64
N ILE A 5 48.99 1.02 -26.14
CA ILE A 5 49.05 1.79 -27.40
C ILE A 5 48.27 3.11 -27.25
N GLU A 6 49.09 4.14 -27.13
CA GLU A 6 49.07 5.52 -27.64
C GLU A 6 47.79 6.27 -28.04
N TYR A 7 47.85 7.54 -27.61
CA TYR A 7 47.07 8.72 -27.93
C TYR A 7 47.15 9.12 -29.41
N PHE A 8 46.05 9.66 -29.94
CA PHE A 8 46.07 10.79 -30.87
C PHE A 8 45.09 11.84 -30.36
N GLY A 9 45.60 13.04 -30.11
CA GLY A 9 44.80 14.24 -29.90
C GLY A 9 44.72 15.03 -31.19
N GLU A 10 43.56 15.63 -31.46
CA GLU A 10 43.43 16.80 -32.30
C GLU A 10 42.29 17.66 -31.76
N THR A 11 42.62 18.93 -31.54
CA THR A 11 41.80 20.03 -31.05
C THR A 11 40.93 20.59 -32.17
N SER A 12 39.65 20.93 -31.91
CA SER A 12 39.09 22.21 -32.34
C SER A 12 37.70 22.49 -31.74
N GLU A 13 37.60 23.64 -31.09
CA GLU A 13 36.47 24.58 -31.07
C GLU A 13 35.07 24.15 -30.58
N ALA A 14 34.73 24.70 -29.41
CA ALA A 14 33.37 24.80 -28.89
C ALA A 14 32.60 25.95 -29.57
N PRO A 15 31.25 25.87 -29.64
CA PRO A 15 30.38 27.01 -29.60
C PRO A 15 29.69 27.09 -28.22
N THR A 16 30.10 28.11 -27.47
CA THR A 16 29.48 28.60 -26.24
C THR A 16 28.06 29.13 -26.49
N THR A 17 27.09 28.67 -25.70
CA THR A 17 25.85 29.41 -25.38
C THR A 17 25.47 29.15 -23.92
N PRO A 18 24.77 30.10 -23.25
CA PRO A 18 25.10 30.50 -21.89
C PRO A 18 24.39 29.67 -20.83
N VAL A 19 25.17 29.19 -19.86
CA VAL A 19 24.67 28.84 -18.53
C VAL A 19 24.37 30.15 -17.81
N ILE A 20 23.09 30.41 -17.58
CA ILE A 20 22.65 31.51 -16.70
C ILE A 20 22.83 31.01 -15.26
N THR A 21 23.97 31.33 -14.66
CA THR A 21 24.18 31.22 -13.21
C THR A 21 23.67 32.52 -12.58
N THR A 22 22.42 32.51 -12.12
CA THR A 22 21.96 33.53 -11.17
C THR A 22 22.43 33.17 -9.77
N SER A 23 23.53 33.80 -9.36
CA SER A 23 23.81 34.26 -7.99
C SER A 23 23.59 33.24 -6.86
N GLU A 24 24.53 32.29 -6.76
CA GLU A 24 24.75 31.42 -5.59
C GLU A 24 25.79 32.06 -4.66
N THR A 25 25.35 32.76 -3.62
CA THR A 25 26.16 32.96 -2.40
C THR A 25 25.35 33.23 -1.12
N GLN A 26 24.01 33.18 -1.17
CA GLN A 26 23.14 33.35 0.02
C GLN A 26 22.34 32.09 0.41
N THR A 27 22.43 30.98 -0.34
CA THR A 27 21.59 29.78 -0.11
C THR A 27 22.24 28.67 0.70
N LEU A 28 23.52 28.76 1.06
CA LEU A 28 24.24 27.68 1.73
C LEU A 28 24.15 27.71 3.27
N GLU A 29 24.01 28.90 3.88
CA GLU A 29 23.91 29.03 5.34
C GLU A 29 22.48 28.77 5.86
N ASP A 30 21.45 29.23 5.13
CA ASP A 30 20.04 28.99 5.49
C ASP A 30 19.68 27.50 5.44
N ASN A 31 20.19 26.75 4.45
CA ASN A 31 19.93 25.32 4.32
C ASN A 31 20.56 24.45 5.43
N GLN A 32 21.65 24.91 6.07
CA GLN A 32 22.29 24.20 7.19
C GLN A 32 21.56 24.45 8.51
N SER A 33 21.08 25.68 8.73
CA SER A 33 20.28 26.05 9.89
C SER A 33 18.92 25.33 9.89
N ASP A 34 18.25 25.29 8.72
CA ASP A 34 16.93 24.67 8.58
C ASP A 34 16.98 23.15 8.77
N PHE A 35 18.03 22.49 8.27
CA PHE A 35 18.23 21.05 8.48
C PHE A 35 18.48 20.72 9.96
N ALA A 36 19.11 21.62 10.72
CA ALA A 36 19.32 21.45 12.15
C ALA A 36 18.00 21.53 12.93
N GLU A 37 17.10 22.46 12.57
CA GLU A 37 15.74 22.52 13.17
C GLU A 37 14.94 21.25 12.84
N ALA A 38 14.92 20.83 11.58
CA ALA A 38 14.22 19.62 11.15
C ALA A 38 14.72 18.38 11.88
N ASN A 39 16.04 18.23 12.04
CA ASN A 39 16.65 17.12 12.75
C ASN A 39 16.32 17.13 14.25
N ALA A 40 16.31 18.31 14.90
CA ALA A 40 15.93 18.43 16.30
C ALA A 40 14.47 18.01 16.54
N LEU A 41 13.55 18.44 15.67
CA LEU A 41 12.14 18.05 15.72
C LEU A 41 11.96 16.55 15.49
N PHE A 42 12.72 15.99 14.56
CA PHE A 42 12.68 14.57 14.26
C PHE A 42 13.23 13.70 15.40
N GLU A 43 14.33 14.07 16.04
CA GLU A 43 14.83 13.35 17.22
C GLU A 43 13.84 13.46 18.39
N ALA A 44 13.21 14.63 18.62
CA ALA A 44 12.16 14.78 19.63
C ALA A 44 10.93 13.87 19.35
N PHE A 45 10.57 13.71 18.08
CA PHE A 45 9.57 12.75 17.64
C PHE A 45 9.98 11.31 17.95
N LEU A 46 11.20 10.90 17.59
CA LEU A 46 11.68 9.53 17.84
C LEU A 46 11.77 9.20 19.33
N GLU A 47 12.19 10.14 20.18
CA GLU A 47 12.18 9.96 21.63
C GLU A 47 10.76 9.84 22.18
N SER A 48 9.81 10.64 21.67
CA SER A 48 8.40 10.52 22.04
C SER A 48 7.83 9.14 21.66
N VAL A 49 8.16 8.64 20.46
CA VAL A 49 7.79 7.31 19.99
C VAL A 49 8.39 6.22 20.89
N LYS A 50 9.68 6.34 21.20
CA LYS A 50 10.38 5.38 22.06
C LYS A 50 9.76 5.33 23.44
N ALA A 51 9.61 6.47 24.10
CA ALA A 51 9.04 6.56 25.44
C ALA A 51 7.64 5.95 25.55
N LYS A 52 6.79 6.12 24.52
CA LYS A 52 5.41 5.60 24.51
C LYS A 52 5.30 4.12 24.11
N LEU A 53 6.35 3.53 23.53
CA LEU A 53 6.40 2.12 23.14
C LEU A 53 7.26 1.24 24.06
N MET A 54 7.99 1.82 25.01
CA MET A 54 8.67 1.07 26.07
C MET A 54 7.66 0.22 26.86
N GLY A 55 7.95 -1.08 27.05
CA GLY A 55 7.08 -2.02 27.74
C GLY A 55 5.86 -2.49 26.94
N SER A 56 5.76 -2.15 25.66
CA SER A 56 4.70 -2.62 24.76
C SER A 56 5.12 -3.85 23.95
N GLU A 57 4.16 -4.50 23.30
CA GLU A 57 4.42 -5.61 22.37
C GLU A 57 5.32 -5.24 21.18
N PHE A 58 5.54 -3.95 20.92
CA PHE A 58 6.35 -3.45 19.81
C PHE A 58 7.82 -3.21 20.18
N GLU A 59 8.19 -3.34 21.46
CA GLU A 59 9.53 -2.98 21.96
C GLU A 59 10.66 -3.74 21.25
N GLU A 60 10.49 -5.04 20.98
CA GLU A 60 11.50 -5.86 20.32
C GLU A 60 11.79 -5.43 18.87
N VAL A 61 10.79 -4.89 18.18
CA VAL A 61 10.89 -4.51 16.76
C VAL A 61 11.37 -3.07 16.60
N LEU A 62 11.21 -2.25 17.63
CA LEU A 62 11.43 -0.82 17.63
C LEU A 62 12.85 -0.40 17.19
N PRO A 63 13.96 -1.00 17.68
CA PRO A 63 15.31 -0.57 17.28
C PRO A 63 15.56 -0.68 15.77
N LYS A 64 15.09 -1.78 15.16
CA LYS A 64 15.23 -1.99 13.71
C LYS A 64 14.42 -0.97 12.91
N LYS A 65 13.21 -0.63 13.38
CA LYS A 65 12.33 0.33 12.70
C LYS A 65 12.83 1.77 12.83
N LEU A 66 13.31 2.19 14.01
CA LEU A 66 13.92 3.50 14.21
C LEU A 66 15.15 3.69 13.31
N ALA A 67 16.02 2.67 13.19
CA ALA A 67 17.19 2.73 12.32
C ALA A 67 16.81 2.93 10.83
N ILE A 68 15.76 2.24 10.37
CA ILE A 68 15.22 2.43 9.02
C ILE A 68 14.69 3.86 8.86
N MET A 69 13.91 4.37 9.83
CA MET A 69 13.38 5.73 9.78
C MET A 69 14.49 6.78 9.69
N LYS A 70 15.52 6.69 10.53
CA LYS A 70 16.68 7.61 10.49
C LYS A 70 17.36 7.61 9.12
N LYS A 71 17.56 6.43 8.53
CA LYS A 71 18.12 6.29 7.18
C LYS A 71 17.25 6.96 6.11
N HIS A 72 15.92 6.85 6.23
CA HIS A 72 15.00 7.50 5.30
C HIS A 72 15.00 9.03 5.48
N PHE A 73 15.04 9.52 6.71
CA PHE A 73 15.13 10.95 7.02
C PHE A 73 16.39 11.58 6.40
N GLN A 74 17.56 10.98 6.61
CA GLN A 74 18.83 11.45 6.05
C GLN A 74 18.84 11.50 4.52
N LYS A 75 18.17 10.55 3.86
CA LYS A 75 18.04 10.52 2.39
C LYS A 75 17.07 11.57 1.83
N SER A 76 16.32 12.25 2.69
CA SER A 76 15.23 13.14 2.33
C SER A 76 15.54 14.61 2.65
N ALA A 77 16.80 15.02 2.55
CA ALA A 77 17.30 16.31 3.06
C ALA A 77 16.49 17.55 2.61
N PHE A 78 15.97 17.57 1.37
CA PHE A 78 15.13 18.67 0.90
C PHE A 78 13.70 18.61 1.45
N HIS A 79 13.05 17.43 1.46
CA HIS A 79 11.67 17.26 1.93
C HIS A 79 11.52 17.52 3.43
N VAL A 80 12.52 17.13 4.22
CA VAL A 80 12.46 17.31 5.68
C VAL A 80 12.46 18.78 6.09
N ASN A 81 12.91 19.68 5.21
CA ASN A 81 12.89 21.13 5.42
C ASN A 81 11.62 21.79 4.85
N GLU A 82 10.75 21.05 4.15
CA GLU A 82 9.50 21.60 3.63
C GLU A 82 8.53 21.93 4.78
N LYS A 83 7.87 23.09 4.68
CA LYS A 83 6.93 23.57 5.71
C LYS A 83 5.80 22.57 5.99
N ASP A 84 5.30 21.90 4.96
CA ASP A 84 4.21 20.92 5.07
C ASP A 84 4.66 19.69 5.87
N PHE A 85 5.86 19.17 5.61
CA PHE A 85 6.43 18.05 6.35
C PHE A 85 6.68 18.43 7.82
N LEU A 86 7.28 19.59 8.07
CA LEU A 86 7.54 20.09 9.42
C LEU A 86 6.24 20.30 10.21
N ALA A 87 5.19 20.82 9.57
CA ALA A 87 3.87 20.96 10.19
C ALA A 87 3.28 19.60 10.57
N MET A 88 3.31 18.62 9.65
CA MET A 88 2.85 17.26 9.89
C MET A 88 3.64 16.57 11.01
N LEU A 89 4.96 16.74 11.05
CA LEU A 89 5.82 16.18 12.09
C LEU A 89 5.53 16.81 13.46
N LYS A 90 5.39 18.14 13.53
CA LYS A 90 5.03 18.87 14.77
C LYS A 90 3.66 18.42 15.29
N GLU A 91 2.65 18.34 14.42
CA GLU A 91 1.31 17.88 14.77
C GLU A 91 1.32 16.44 15.28
N THR A 92 1.95 15.52 14.54
CA THR A 92 2.02 14.10 14.91
C THR A 92 2.74 13.91 16.24
N THR A 93 3.84 14.64 16.47
CA THR A 93 4.59 14.60 17.74
C THR A 93 3.73 15.06 18.92
N LYS A 94 3.01 16.18 18.77
CA LYS A 94 2.10 16.68 19.81
C LYS A 94 1.00 15.66 20.12
N THR A 95 0.43 15.04 19.09
CA THR A 95 -0.60 14.02 19.27
C THR A 95 -0.05 12.84 20.08
N ILE A 96 1.13 12.32 19.73
CA ILE A 96 1.79 11.22 20.46
C ILE A 96 2.06 11.57 21.93
N GLN A 97 2.57 12.77 22.19
CA GLN A 97 2.88 13.24 23.55
C GLN A 97 1.62 13.29 24.44
N ASN A 98 0.51 13.78 23.87
CA ASN A 98 -0.75 13.98 24.58
C ASN A 98 -1.65 12.73 24.66
N VAL A 99 -1.26 11.61 24.03
CA VAL A 99 -2.07 10.38 24.07
C VAL A 99 -2.10 9.78 25.49
N PRO A 100 -3.30 9.48 26.04
CA PRO A 100 -3.46 8.77 27.31
C PRO A 100 -2.82 7.38 27.28
N ASN A 101 -2.26 6.93 28.40
CA ASN A 101 -1.46 5.70 28.48
C ASN A 101 -2.19 4.42 28.04
N ALA A 102 -3.53 4.37 28.13
CA ALA A 102 -4.31 3.19 27.72
C ALA A 102 -4.24 2.90 26.20
N ASP A 103 -4.15 3.94 25.36
CA ASP A 103 -4.10 3.83 23.88
C ASP A 103 -2.73 4.24 23.30
N ALA A 104 -1.75 4.48 24.17
CA ALA A 104 -0.47 5.07 23.81
C ALA A 104 0.26 4.28 22.72
N ALA A 105 0.31 2.96 22.83
CA ALA A 105 1.07 2.14 21.89
C ALA A 105 0.51 2.21 20.46
N ASN A 106 -0.78 1.93 20.28
CA ASN A 106 -1.41 1.88 18.95
C ASN A 106 -1.37 3.24 18.23
N LYS A 107 -1.72 4.32 18.92
CA LYS A 107 -1.70 5.67 18.34
C LYS A 107 -0.28 6.15 18.01
N THR A 108 0.69 5.74 18.81
CA THR A 108 2.11 5.99 18.52
C THR A 108 2.58 5.24 17.29
N VAL A 109 2.16 3.99 17.10
CA VAL A 109 2.46 3.22 15.88
C VAL A 109 1.85 3.87 14.63
N ILE A 110 0.61 4.34 14.70
CA ILE A 110 -0.04 5.05 13.58
C ILE A 110 0.72 6.33 13.24
N GLY A 111 1.06 7.14 14.24
CA GLY A 111 1.85 8.36 14.04
C GLY A 111 3.25 8.07 13.47
N PHE A 112 3.91 7.00 13.93
CA PHE A 112 5.16 6.50 13.36
C PHE A 112 5.02 6.17 11.87
N TYR A 113 3.97 5.42 11.50
CA TYR A 113 3.75 5.02 10.12
C TYR A 113 3.47 6.22 9.21
N LYS A 114 2.70 7.21 9.68
CA LYS A 114 2.41 8.44 8.93
C LYS A 114 3.69 9.18 8.50
N VAL A 115 4.63 9.39 9.44
CA VAL A 115 5.92 10.03 9.14
C VAL A 115 6.78 9.15 8.23
N TYR A 116 6.77 7.83 8.46
CA TYR A 116 7.53 6.87 7.66
C TYR A 116 7.12 6.87 6.19
N GLU A 117 5.82 6.80 5.91
CA GLU A 117 5.32 6.78 4.54
C GLU A 117 5.61 8.10 3.81
N SER A 118 5.54 9.26 4.49
CA SER A 118 5.94 10.54 3.89
C SER A 118 7.39 10.53 3.39
N LEU A 119 8.33 10.10 4.25
CA LEU A 119 9.75 10.01 3.89
C LEU A 119 10.00 8.99 2.79
N LYS A 120 9.34 7.83 2.87
CA LYS A 120 9.45 6.76 1.87
C LYS A 120 8.92 7.20 0.50
N LEU A 121 7.80 7.92 0.46
CA LEU A 121 7.22 8.48 -0.77
C LEU A 121 8.16 9.51 -1.40
N TYR A 122 8.79 10.37 -0.61
CA TYR A 122 9.75 11.35 -1.13
C TYR A 122 11.00 10.70 -1.74
N ILE A 123 11.60 9.73 -1.05
CA ILE A 123 12.76 9.00 -1.60
C ILE A 123 12.36 8.30 -2.90
N HIS A 124 11.13 7.79 -2.94
CA HIS A 124 10.60 7.20 -4.15
C HIS A 124 10.42 8.25 -5.25
N SER A 125 9.90 9.46 -5.00
CA SER A 125 9.67 10.47 -6.04
C SER A 125 10.95 11.17 -6.53
N SER A 126 11.89 11.47 -5.65
CA SER A 126 13.16 12.15 -5.97
C SER A 126 14.13 11.33 -6.84
N THR A 127 13.87 10.03 -7.01
CA THR A 127 14.65 9.13 -7.88
C THR A 127 14.04 8.97 -9.28
N ILE A 128 13.04 9.78 -9.65
CA ILE A 128 12.39 9.70 -10.96
C ILE A 128 13.11 10.60 -11.97
N GLU A 129 13.72 9.99 -12.98
CA GLU A 129 14.14 10.68 -14.20
C GLU A 129 12.96 10.69 -15.19
N ILE A 130 12.56 11.88 -15.64
CA ILE A 130 11.47 12.08 -16.60
C ILE A 130 12.06 12.64 -17.89
N GLU A 131 11.72 12.03 -19.02
CA GLU A 131 12.09 12.57 -20.33
C GLU A 131 11.45 13.96 -20.54
N ALA A 132 12.22 14.92 -21.04
CA ALA A 132 11.80 16.32 -21.17
C ALA A 132 10.46 16.47 -21.92
N ASP A 133 10.24 15.66 -22.95
CA ASP A 133 9.01 15.64 -23.76
C ASP A 133 7.77 15.13 -23.01
N HIS A 134 7.97 14.35 -21.95
CA HIS A 134 6.91 13.82 -21.10
C HIS A 134 6.56 14.77 -19.95
N LEU A 135 7.45 15.69 -19.58
CA LEU A 135 7.26 16.60 -18.45
C LEU A 135 5.96 17.43 -18.54
N PRO A 136 5.55 18.01 -19.69
CA PRO A 136 4.28 18.74 -19.80
C PRO A 136 3.06 17.82 -19.60
N LYS A 137 3.14 16.58 -20.12
CA LYS A 137 2.05 15.57 -20.01
C LYS A 137 1.90 15.11 -18.57
N VAL A 138 3.01 14.84 -17.89
CA VAL A 138 3.06 14.51 -16.46
C VAL A 138 2.42 15.62 -15.62
N LYS A 139 2.81 16.88 -15.81
CA LYS A 139 2.22 18.02 -15.10
C LYS A 139 0.71 18.15 -15.33
N ARG A 140 0.22 17.88 -16.54
CA ARG A 140 -1.22 17.88 -16.84
C ARG A 140 -1.94 16.77 -16.08
N LEU A 141 -1.38 15.56 -16.07
CA LEU A 141 -1.94 14.42 -15.35
C LEU A 141 -1.94 14.65 -13.83
N GLU A 142 -0.90 15.27 -13.26
CA GLU A 142 -0.85 15.63 -11.83
C GLU A 142 -1.98 16.59 -11.43
N LYS A 143 -2.26 17.59 -12.28
CA LYS A 143 -3.40 18.49 -12.08
C LYS A 143 -4.72 17.72 -12.09
N ILE A 144 -4.92 16.83 -13.05
CA ILE A 144 -6.13 16.00 -13.16
C ILE A 144 -6.27 15.09 -11.93
N ILE A 145 -5.19 14.43 -11.51
CA ILE A 145 -5.14 13.60 -10.30
C ILE A 145 -5.57 14.40 -9.08
N LYS A 146 -5.04 15.63 -8.91
CA LYS A 146 -5.40 16.51 -7.79
C LYS A 146 -6.89 16.86 -7.78
N LEU A 147 -7.47 17.16 -8.95
CA LEU A 147 -8.88 17.48 -9.10
C LEU A 147 -9.78 16.26 -8.81
N LEU A 148 -9.42 15.10 -9.35
CA LEU A 148 -10.12 13.84 -9.08
C LEU A 148 -10.09 13.49 -7.60
N ARG A 149 -8.93 13.60 -6.93
CA ARG A 149 -8.82 13.36 -5.48
C ARG A 149 -9.70 14.30 -4.66
N LYS A 150 -9.77 15.58 -5.05
CA LYS A 150 -10.66 16.55 -4.37
C LYS A 150 -12.13 16.15 -4.54
N LYS A 151 -12.55 15.76 -5.74
CA LYS A 151 -13.93 15.34 -6.01
C LYS A 151 -14.29 14.04 -5.30
N ILE A 152 -13.38 13.06 -5.28
CA ILE A 152 -13.54 11.81 -4.53
C ILE A 152 -13.74 12.11 -3.05
N LYS A 153 -12.87 12.93 -2.45
CA LYS A 153 -13.00 13.33 -1.04
C LYS A 153 -14.35 13.99 -0.73
N GLN A 154 -14.83 14.87 -1.62
CA GLN A 154 -16.15 15.50 -1.47
C GLN A 154 -17.30 14.49 -1.53
N LEU A 155 -17.19 13.46 -2.37
CA LEU A 155 -18.20 12.41 -2.51
C LEU A 155 -18.15 11.41 -1.35
N ASP A 156 -16.96 11.12 -0.83
CA ASP A 156 -16.75 10.26 0.34
C ASP A 156 -17.30 10.91 1.62
N GLU A 157 -17.23 12.23 1.75
CA GLU A 157 -17.76 12.99 2.89
C GLU A 157 -19.27 13.33 2.74
N ALA A 158 -19.86 13.09 1.56
CA ALA A 158 -21.27 13.37 1.32
C ALA A 158 -22.16 12.28 1.94
N GLU A 159 -23.26 12.70 2.56
CA GLU A 159 -24.27 11.76 3.06
C GLU A 159 -24.90 10.97 1.91
N VAL A 160 -25.07 9.67 2.11
CA VAL A 160 -25.69 8.79 1.12
C VAL A 160 -27.20 8.91 1.24
N ASP A 161 -27.81 9.43 0.18
CA ASP A 161 -29.26 9.36 -0.02
C ASP A 161 -29.63 7.97 -0.55
N PHE A 162 -30.46 7.24 0.20
CA PHE A 162 -30.92 5.91 -0.18
C PHE A 162 -32.00 5.94 -1.27
N ASP A 163 -32.63 7.10 -1.49
CA ASP A 163 -33.63 7.31 -2.55
C ASP A 163 -32.98 7.77 -3.86
N ALA A 164 -31.69 8.08 -3.84
CA ALA A 164 -30.93 8.40 -5.04
C ALA A 164 -30.56 7.12 -5.78
N ASP A 165 -31.12 6.95 -6.98
CA ASP A 165 -30.88 5.81 -7.88
C ASP A 165 -29.43 5.75 -8.41
N GLU A 166 -29.24 5.74 -9.75
CA GLU A 166 -27.96 5.46 -10.42
C GLU A 166 -26.86 6.54 -10.22
N ASN A 167 -27.15 7.58 -9.45
CA ASN A 167 -26.29 8.75 -9.23
C ASN A 167 -26.09 9.07 -7.75
N SER A 168 -26.26 8.10 -6.86
CA SER A 168 -25.87 8.26 -5.46
C SER A 168 -24.39 8.65 -5.30
N ALA A 169 -24.07 9.37 -4.23
CA ALA A 169 -22.70 9.81 -3.95
C ALA A 169 -21.70 8.64 -3.95
N TYR A 170 -22.14 7.47 -3.45
CA TYR A 170 -21.38 6.23 -3.44
C TYR A 170 -21.03 5.73 -4.85
N LEU A 171 -22.02 5.63 -5.75
CA LEU A 171 -21.80 5.17 -7.13
C LEU A 171 -20.95 6.18 -7.93
N MET A 172 -21.18 7.47 -7.72
CA MET A 172 -20.34 8.50 -8.31
C MET A 172 -18.89 8.37 -7.84
N CYS A 173 -18.66 8.13 -6.54
CA CYS A 173 -17.32 7.96 -6.00
C CYS A 173 -16.57 6.81 -6.70
N ASP A 174 -17.20 5.64 -6.85
CA ASP A 174 -16.61 4.50 -7.57
C ASP A 174 -16.25 4.86 -9.02
N ARG A 175 -17.12 5.57 -9.76
CA ARG A 175 -16.82 6.04 -11.12
C ARG A 175 -15.58 6.95 -11.15
N TYR A 176 -15.47 7.90 -10.21
CA TYR A 176 -14.31 8.79 -10.12
C TYR A 176 -13.03 8.05 -9.68
N GLN A 177 -13.12 7.07 -8.78
CA GLN A 177 -12.00 6.21 -8.38
C GLN A 177 -11.49 5.36 -9.56
N LYS A 178 -12.40 4.77 -10.36
CA LYS A 178 -12.05 4.08 -11.62
C LYS A 178 -11.36 5.02 -12.60
N LYS A 179 -11.85 6.25 -12.75
CA LYS A 179 -11.20 7.29 -13.59
C LYS A 179 -9.81 7.65 -13.07
N LEU A 180 -9.66 7.84 -11.76
CA LEU A 180 -8.36 8.11 -11.12
C LEU A 180 -7.36 6.98 -11.38
N LYS A 181 -7.79 5.71 -11.27
CA LYS A 181 -6.94 4.55 -11.57
C LYS A 181 -6.43 4.55 -13.01
N LYS A 182 -7.28 4.89 -13.99
CA LYS A 182 -6.89 5.01 -15.40
C LYS A 182 -5.87 6.14 -15.62
N VAL A 183 -6.13 7.32 -15.06
CA VAL A 183 -5.22 8.49 -15.16
C VAL A 183 -3.89 8.20 -14.48
N TYR A 184 -3.91 7.57 -13.31
CA TYR A 184 -2.70 7.20 -12.57
C TYR A 184 -1.86 6.15 -13.33
N ALA A 185 -2.50 5.16 -13.97
CA ALA A 185 -1.78 4.21 -14.81
C ALA A 185 -1.03 4.91 -15.97
N LYS A 186 -1.68 5.89 -16.62
CA LYS A 186 -1.03 6.69 -17.67
C LYS A 186 0.09 7.58 -17.12
N TYR A 187 -0.09 8.14 -15.93
CA TYR A 187 0.97 8.87 -15.22
C TYR A 187 2.19 7.98 -14.99
N CYS A 188 1.97 6.77 -14.45
CA CYS A 188 3.00 5.77 -14.21
C CYS A 188 3.74 5.34 -15.49
N GLU A 189 3.05 5.26 -16.64
CA GLU A 189 3.66 4.98 -17.93
C GLU A 189 4.70 6.04 -18.32
N TYR A 190 4.36 7.33 -18.20
CA TYR A 190 5.29 8.42 -18.54
C TYR A 190 6.50 8.51 -17.61
N ILE A 191 6.35 8.11 -16.35
CA ILE A 191 7.47 8.05 -15.38
C ILE A 191 8.15 6.67 -15.33
N ARG A 192 7.78 5.74 -16.24
CA ARG A 192 8.31 4.37 -16.34
C ARG A 192 8.25 3.57 -15.03
N ARG A 193 7.13 3.66 -14.31
CA ARG A 193 6.91 2.93 -13.06
C ARG A 193 5.75 1.96 -13.13
N ASN A 194 5.84 0.92 -12.30
CA ASN A 194 4.72 0.02 -12.08
C ASN A 194 3.68 0.72 -11.20
N PRO A 195 2.42 0.88 -11.65
CA PRO A 195 1.36 1.50 -10.86
C PRO A 195 1.00 0.71 -9.59
N GLN A 196 1.38 -0.56 -9.50
CA GLN A 196 1.14 -1.42 -8.33
C GLN A 196 2.30 -1.42 -7.33
N ASN A 197 3.34 -0.61 -7.56
CA ASN A 197 4.49 -0.57 -6.66
C ASN A 197 4.09 -0.06 -5.27
N GLY A 198 4.71 -0.62 -4.22
CA GLY A 198 4.47 -0.23 -2.83
C GLY A 198 3.25 -0.86 -2.16
N ARG A 199 2.47 -1.65 -2.89
CA ARG A 199 1.34 -2.42 -2.35
C ARG A 199 1.80 -3.78 -1.82
N ALA A 200 1.51 -4.04 -0.55
CA ALA A 200 1.93 -5.26 0.15
C ALA A 200 1.52 -6.52 -0.63
N ILE A 201 0.33 -6.54 -1.24
CA ILE A 201 -0.16 -7.71 -1.97
C ILE A 201 0.74 -8.13 -3.16
N TYR A 202 1.44 -7.19 -3.80
CA TYR A 202 2.32 -7.45 -4.95
C TYR A 202 3.78 -7.70 -4.58
N ASP A 203 4.13 -7.63 -3.30
CA ASP A 203 5.51 -7.90 -2.86
C ASP A 203 5.95 -9.32 -3.23
N LYS A 204 7.23 -9.49 -3.58
CA LYS A 204 7.74 -10.79 -3.98
C LYS A 204 7.73 -11.76 -2.80
N ILE A 205 7.08 -12.91 -2.98
CA ILE A 205 7.07 -13.99 -1.99
C ILE A 205 8.39 -14.77 -2.10
N GLN A 206 9.06 -14.91 -0.96
CA GLN A 206 10.16 -15.86 -0.78
C GLN A 206 9.65 -17.01 0.09
N PHE A 207 9.64 -18.21 -0.46
CA PHE A 207 9.14 -19.38 0.22
C PHE A 207 10.32 -20.24 0.71
N VAL A 208 10.48 -20.32 2.02
CA VAL A 208 11.52 -21.12 2.68
C VAL A 208 10.89 -21.81 3.90
N HIS A 209 10.45 -23.04 3.71
CA HIS A 209 9.76 -23.79 4.77
C HIS A 209 10.04 -25.31 4.72
N SER A 210 10.09 -25.87 3.52
CA SER A 210 10.42 -27.28 3.31
C SER A 210 11.88 -27.55 3.67
N LYS A 211 12.17 -28.75 4.20
CA LYS A 211 13.56 -29.21 4.41
C LYS A 211 14.28 -29.49 3.09
N CYS A 212 13.52 -29.78 2.02
CA CYS A 212 14.06 -29.94 0.68
C CYS A 212 14.12 -28.58 -0.05
N ASN A 213 15.34 -28.15 -0.39
CA ASN A 213 15.56 -26.88 -1.10
C ASN A 213 14.93 -26.87 -2.51
N ALA A 214 14.90 -28.01 -3.20
CA ALA A 214 14.28 -28.10 -4.53
C ALA A 214 12.78 -27.73 -4.49
N ILE A 215 12.08 -28.16 -3.43
CA ILE A 215 10.68 -27.79 -3.18
C ILE A 215 10.56 -26.28 -2.89
N ASN A 216 11.42 -25.73 -2.02
CA ASN A 216 11.42 -24.30 -1.70
C ASN A 216 11.61 -23.44 -2.95
N GLN A 217 12.56 -23.80 -3.81
CA GLN A 217 12.81 -23.09 -5.07
C GLN A 217 11.64 -23.17 -6.03
N ALA A 218 11.02 -24.34 -6.18
CA ALA A 218 9.88 -24.52 -7.07
C ALA A 218 8.67 -23.70 -6.61
N LEU A 219 8.34 -23.75 -5.31
CA LEU A 219 7.24 -22.96 -4.75
C LEU A 219 7.54 -21.46 -4.78
N SER A 220 8.76 -21.05 -4.44
CA SER A 220 9.20 -19.65 -4.55
C SER A 220 9.08 -19.13 -5.99
N ARG A 221 9.49 -19.92 -6.99
CA ARG A 221 9.40 -19.52 -8.40
C ARG A 221 7.95 -19.44 -8.87
N LYS A 222 7.14 -20.46 -8.54
CA LYS A 222 5.74 -20.54 -8.97
C LYS A 222 4.88 -19.43 -8.36
N TYR A 223 5.06 -19.15 -7.08
CA TYR A 223 4.20 -18.23 -6.33
C TYR A 223 4.85 -16.87 -6.05
N ARG A 224 6.00 -16.56 -6.66
CA ARG A 224 6.78 -15.33 -6.41
C ARG A 224 5.95 -14.06 -6.46
N ASN A 225 5.10 -13.94 -7.47
CA ASN A 225 4.27 -12.76 -7.74
C ASN A 225 2.77 -13.12 -7.69
N SER A 226 2.40 -14.22 -7.02
CA SER A 226 1.02 -14.70 -7.01
C SER A 226 0.14 -13.82 -6.14
N VAL A 227 -0.94 -13.30 -6.72
CA VAL A 227 -2.02 -12.63 -5.98
C VAL A 227 -3.13 -13.63 -5.64
N GLU A 228 -3.32 -14.64 -6.49
CA GLU A 228 -4.32 -15.69 -6.31
C GLU A 228 -3.95 -16.63 -5.16
N PHE A 229 -4.99 -17.13 -4.47
CA PHE A 229 -4.81 -18.14 -3.43
C PHE A 229 -4.80 -19.53 -4.07
N PRO A 230 -3.72 -20.32 -3.91
CA PRO A 230 -3.66 -21.64 -4.53
C PRO A 230 -4.60 -22.62 -3.83
N THR A 231 -5.01 -23.67 -4.52
CA THR A 231 -5.64 -24.84 -3.89
C THR A 231 -4.58 -25.78 -3.33
N TYR A 232 -4.97 -26.66 -2.39
CA TYR A 232 -4.12 -27.74 -1.91
C TYR A 232 -3.53 -28.56 -3.08
N TYR A 233 -4.38 -28.98 -4.01
CA TYR A 233 -3.97 -29.77 -5.18
C TYR A 233 -2.98 -29.04 -6.08
N ALA A 234 -3.07 -27.71 -6.19
CA ALA A 234 -2.11 -26.92 -6.97
C ALA A 234 -0.71 -26.91 -6.34
N VAL A 235 -0.62 -26.94 -5.00
CA VAL A 235 0.64 -27.05 -4.25
C VAL A 235 1.16 -28.49 -4.32
N GLU A 236 0.32 -29.48 -4.07
CA GLU A 236 0.69 -30.91 -4.13
C GLU A 236 1.21 -31.29 -5.52
N LYS A 237 0.53 -30.86 -6.59
CA LYS A 237 0.98 -31.08 -7.99
C LYS A 237 2.33 -30.44 -8.26
N CYS A 238 2.61 -29.27 -7.67
CA CYS A 238 3.91 -28.61 -7.80
C CYS A 238 5.00 -29.46 -7.15
N ILE A 239 4.75 -29.95 -5.94
CA ILE A 239 5.71 -30.78 -5.18
C ILE A 239 5.93 -32.11 -5.89
N LYS A 240 4.87 -32.82 -6.30
CA LYS A 240 4.97 -34.08 -7.06
C LYS A 240 5.89 -33.95 -8.27
N LYS A 241 5.74 -32.87 -9.06
CA LYS A 241 6.62 -32.62 -10.22
C LYS A 241 8.09 -32.48 -9.83
N VAL A 242 8.40 -31.80 -8.73
CA VAL A 242 9.78 -31.63 -8.26
C VAL A 242 10.36 -32.95 -7.78
N VAL A 243 9.55 -33.75 -7.08
CA VAL A 243 9.96 -35.06 -6.57
C VAL A 243 10.28 -36.02 -7.71
N THR A 244 9.41 -36.11 -8.71
CA THR A 244 9.62 -36.95 -9.90
C THR A 244 10.83 -36.48 -10.72
N ASN A 245 10.94 -35.18 -10.99
CA ASN A 245 12.03 -34.64 -11.82
C ASN A 245 13.39 -34.69 -11.11
N GLY A 246 13.40 -34.45 -9.79
CA GLY A 246 14.60 -34.44 -8.96
C GLY A 246 15.03 -35.82 -8.45
N LYS A 247 14.29 -36.89 -8.80
CA LYS A 247 14.47 -38.25 -8.25
C LYS A 247 14.59 -38.25 -6.72
N LEU A 248 13.81 -37.39 -6.07
CA LEU A 248 13.74 -37.34 -4.61
C LEU A 248 12.93 -38.59 -4.21
N ASN A 249 13.56 -39.57 -3.57
CA ASN A 249 12.92 -40.84 -3.19
C ASN A 249 11.93 -40.65 -2.02
N LEU A 250 10.90 -39.82 -2.21
CA LEU A 250 9.84 -39.55 -1.25
C LEU A 250 8.63 -40.43 -1.55
N SER A 251 8.09 -41.07 -0.51
CA SER A 251 6.84 -41.82 -0.61
C SER A 251 5.66 -40.88 -0.83
N GLU A 252 4.56 -41.40 -1.36
CA GLU A 252 3.34 -40.61 -1.59
C GLU A 252 2.79 -40.01 -0.28
N GLN A 253 2.88 -40.74 0.83
CA GLN A 253 2.49 -40.23 2.16
C GLN A 253 3.36 -39.05 2.58
N CYS A 254 4.68 -39.14 2.38
CA CYS A 254 5.58 -38.01 2.68
C CYS A 254 5.26 -36.79 1.81
N ILE A 255 4.92 -37.00 0.53
CA ILE A 255 4.52 -35.91 -0.38
C ILE A 255 3.24 -35.23 0.13
N LYS A 256 2.23 -35.99 0.56
CA LYS A 256 0.97 -35.44 1.10
C LYS A 256 1.20 -34.58 2.34
N VAL A 257 1.97 -35.10 3.30
CA VAL A 257 2.33 -34.38 4.53
C VAL A 257 3.13 -33.11 4.23
N GLU A 258 4.11 -33.19 3.34
CA GLU A 258 4.90 -32.01 2.96
C GLU A 258 4.07 -30.98 2.21
N SER A 259 3.13 -31.44 1.37
CA SER A 259 2.21 -30.57 0.62
C SER A 259 1.25 -29.84 1.54
N GLU A 260 0.72 -30.50 2.56
CA GLU A 260 -0.14 -29.87 3.57
C GLU A 260 0.62 -28.76 4.32
N LYS A 261 1.82 -29.06 4.82
CA LYS A 261 2.67 -28.07 5.51
C LYS A 261 3.01 -26.88 4.62
N CYS A 262 3.45 -27.15 3.39
CA CYS A 262 3.77 -26.09 2.44
C CYS A 262 2.55 -25.26 2.06
N PHE A 263 1.38 -25.89 1.91
CA PHE A 263 0.12 -25.22 1.60
C PHE A 263 -0.32 -24.30 2.75
N GLN A 264 -0.33 -24.80 3.99
CA GLN A 264 -0.67 -24.01 5.17
C GLN A 264 0.28 -22.81 5.34
N HIS A 265 1.59 -23.04 5.19
CA HIS A 265 2.58 -21.96 5.33
C HIS A 265 2.44 -20.90 4.23
N LEU A 266 2.32 -21.33 2.95
CA LEU A 266 2.10 -20.41 1.84
C LEU A 266 0.79 -19.63 2.01
N GLY A 267 -0.27 -20.30 2.45
CA GLY A 267 -1.56 -19.68 2.77
C GLY A 267 -1.42 -18.62 3.85
N SER A 268 -0.68 -18.90 4.93
CA SER A 268 -0.41 -17.92 5.99
C SER A 268 0.33 -16.69 5.48
N ILE A 269 1.35 -16.85 4.62
CA ILE A 269 2.04 -15.72 3.98
C ILE A 269 1.06 -14.88 3.16
N LEU A 270 0.27 -15.50 2.29
CA LEU A 270 -0.69 -14.80 1.42
C LEU A 270 -1.76 -14.07 2.24
N GLN A 271 -2.32 -14.71 3.27
CA GLN A 271 -3.28 -14.08 4.16
C GLN A 271 -2.67 -12.89 4.91
N LYS A 272 -1.44 -13.04 5.44
CA LYS A 272 -0.74 -11.95 6.12
C LYS A 272 -0.59 -10.73 5.21
N LYS A 273 -0.20 -10.95 3.94
CA LYS A 273 -0.07 -9.86 2.96
C LYS A 273 -1.40 -9.17 2.67
N ARG A 274 -2.50 -9.92 2.52
CA ARG A 274 -3.84 -9.35 2.30
C ARG A 274 -4.34 -8.57 3.52
N ARG A 275 -4.10 -9.07 4.73
CA ARG A 275 -4.41 -8.35 5.97
C ARG A 275 -3.60 -7.06 6.09
N GLN A 276 -2.32 -7.11 5.72
CA GLN A 276 -1.47 -5.92 5.70
C GLN A 276 -1.99 -4.88 4.70
N GLU A 277 -2.32 -5.30 3.47
CA GLU A 277 -2.90 -4.42 2.46
C GLU A 277 -4.20 -3.75 2.95
N LEU A 278 -5.09 -4.54 3.57
CA LEU A 278 -6.32 -4.04 4.16
C LEU A 278 -6.02 -3.01 5.26
N TYR A 279 -5.11 -3.35 6.18
CA TYR A 279 -4.71 -2.44 7.26
C TYR A 279 -4.13 -1.13 6.72
N ASP A 280 -3.19 -1.21 5.78
CA ASP A 280 -2.56 -0.04 5.15
C ASP A 280 -3.61 0.85 4.47
N SER A 281 -4.63 0.28 3.83
CA SER A 281 -5.72 1.04 3.20
C SER A 281 -6.64 1.75 4.19
N HIS A 282 -6.76 1.24 5.42
CA HIS A 282 -7.62 1.81 6.44
C HIS A 282 -6.90 2.80 7.35
N LEU A 283 -5.57 2.78 7.42
CA LEU A 283 -4.79 3.70 8.25
C LEU A 283 -5.12 5.18 7.97
N ASP A 284 -5.40 5.53 6.71
CA ASP A 284 -5.74 6.89 6.31
C ASP A 284 -7.09 7.38 6.88
N PHE A 285 -7.97 6.46 7.26
CA PHE A 285 -9.30 6.76 7.83
C PHE A 285 -9.34 6.67 9.36
N ILE A 286 -8.29 6.14 9.99
CA ILE A 286 -8.23 6.01 11.44
C ILE A 286 -7.74 7.33 12.03
N ASP A 287 -8.69 8.15 12.49
CA ASP A 287 -8.37 9.31 13.30
C ASP A 287 -7.74 8.88 14.64
N LEU A 288 -6.75 9.66 15.09
CA LEU A 288 -6.07 9.44 16.38
C LEU A 288 -6.96 9.77 17.59
N THR A 289 -8.27 9.92 17.40
CA THR A 289 -9.27 10.19 18.44
C THR A 289 -9.44 8.99 19.37
N SER A 290 -9.83 9.23 20.62
CA SER A 290 -10.09 8.15 21.59
C SER A 290 -11.47 7.56 21.32
N ASP A 291 -11.61 6.25 21.45
CA ASP A 291 -12.89 5.55 21.30
C ASP A 291 -13.95 6.17 22.25
N PRO A 292 -15.07 6.72 21.73
CA PRO A 292 -16.13 7.30 22.54
C PRO A 292 -16.68 6.33 23.60
N ALA A 293 -16.72 5.03 23.31
CA ALA A 293 -17.20 4.01 24.24
C ALA A 293 -16.29 3.86 25.47
N SER A 294 -15.03 4.31 25.40
CA SER A 294 -14.14 4.33 26.57
C SER A 294 -14.59 5.31 27.65
N LYS A 295 -15.38 6.33 27.28
CA LYS A 295 -15.88 7.36 28.21
C LYS A 295 -17.35 7.17 28.58
N ASP A 296 -18.10 6.44 27.77
CA ASP A 296 -19.54 6.18 27.96
C ASP A 296 -19.81 4.70 28.23
N VAL A 297 -20.14 4.39 29.50
CA VAL A 297 -20.44 3.04 29.96
C VAL A 297 -21.73 2.49 29.33
N ALA A 298 -22.73 3.34 29.06
CA ALA A 298 -23.99 2.90 28.45
C ALA A 298 -23.76 2.50 26.98
N LEU A 299 -22.97 3.30 26.25
CA LEU A 299 -22.51 2.95 24.90
C LEU A 299 -21.67 1.67 24.91
N ALA A 300 -20.71 1.54 25.82
CA ALA A 300 -19.88 0.34 25.94
C ALA A 300 -20.71 -0.94 26.19
N ASN A 301 -21.71 -0.87 27.06
CA ASN A 301 -22.61 -1.99 27.33
C ASN A 301 -23.48 -2.33 26.11
N THR A 302 -23.94 -1.32 25.37
CA THR A 302 -24.69 -1.51 24.12
C THR A 302 -23.83 -2.20 23.07
N LEU A 303 -22.58 -1.75 22.87
CA LEU A 303 -21.65 -2.36 21.93
C LEU A 303 -21.29 -3.81 22.31
N LYS A 304 -21.13 -4.11 23.60
CA LYS A 304 -20.95 -5.50 24.09
C LYS A 304 -22.15 -6.38 23.73
N LYS A 305 -23.37 -5.88 23.93
CA LYS A 305 -24.60 -6.60 23.55
C LYS A 305 -24.70 -6.78 22.03
N ASN A 306 -24.38 -5.75 21.26
CA ASN A 306 -24.37 -5.83 19.80
C ASN A 306 -23.35 -6.86 19.30
N TYR A 307 -22.18 -6.94 19.94
CA TYR A 307 -21.15 -7.94 19.62
C TYR A 307 -21.65 -9.37 19.88
N THR A 308 -22.24 -9.66 21.05
CA THR A 308 -22.75 -10.99 21.37
C THR A 308 -23.88 -11.39 20.42
N GLN A 309 -24.83 -10.48 20.17
CA GLN A 309 -25.94 -10.74 19.24
C GLN A 309 -25.48 -10.92 17.80
N GLY A 310 -24.50 -10.14 17.34
CA GLY A 310 -23.92 -10.27 16.00
C GLY A 310 -23.24 -11.63 15.82
N LYS A 311 -22.49 -12.08 16.83
CA LYS A 311 -21.85 -13.40 16.82
C LYS A 311 -22.88 -14.53 16.78
N GLU A 312 -23.91 -14.48 17.63
CA GLU A 312 -25.00 -15.47 17.63
C GLU A 312 -25.71 -15.54 16.28
N LYS A 313 -25.98 -14.40 15.64
CA LYS A 313 -26.58 -14.36 14.29
C LYS A 313 -25.69 -14.99 13.22
N LEU A 314 -24.38 -14.76 13.28
CA LEU A 314 -23.42 -15.38 12.35
C LEU A 314 -23.36 -16.90 12.56
N ASP A 315 -23.31 -17.36 13.82
CA ASP A 315 -23.27 -18.79 14.14
C ASP A 315 -24.57 -19.49 13.71
N GLN A 316 -25.73 -18.85 13.91
CA GLN A 316 -27.03 -19.34 13.40
C GLN A 316 -27.06 -19.42 11.88
N LEU A 317 -26.51 -18.42 11.17
CA LEU A 317 -26.42 -18.43 9.71
C LEU A 317 -25.55 -19.59 9.22
N TYR A 318 -24.39 -19.82 9.84
CA TYR A 318 -23.52 -20.94 9.49
C TYR A 318 -24.22 -22.28 9.71
N GLN A 319 -24.84 -22.46 10.87
CA GLN A 319 -25.55 -23.68 11.20
C GLN A 319 -26.70 -23.97 10.23
N ARG A 320 -27.45 -22.94 9.82
CA ARG A 320 -28.52 -23.07 8.81
C ARG A 320 -28.00 -23.64 7.49
N TYR A 321 -26.84 -23.18 7.02
CA TYR A 321 -26.27 -23.68 5.76
C TYR A 321 -25.63 -25.08 5.91
N VAL A 322 -25.12 -25.42 7.09
CA VAL A 322 -24.68 -26.80 7.40
C VAL A 322 -25.88 -27.75 7.36
N GLU A 323 -26.99 -27.39 8.01
CA GLU A 323 -28.21 -28.19 8.03
C GLU A 323 -28.80 -28.37 6.63
N LYS A 324 -28.87 -27.30 5.83
CA LYS A 324 -29.28 -27.39 4.41
C LYS A 324 -28.43 -28.39 3.62
N GLN A 325 -27.11 -28.35 3.80
CA GLN A 325 -26.19 -29.26 3.12
C GLN A 325 -26.38 -30.72 3.59
N GLU A 326 -26.60 -30.95 4.89
CA GLU A 326 -26.85 -32.28 5.45
C GLU A 326 -28.19 -32.88 5.00
N LEU A 327 -29.21 -32.03 4.85
CA LEU A 327 -30.54 -32.41 4.34
C LEU A 327 -30.54 -32.67 2.83
N GLY A 328 -29.44 -32.40 2.12
CA GLY A 328 -29.37 -32.55 0.67
C GLY A 328 -30.26 -31.55 -0.07
N GLU A 329 -30.59 -30.43 0.58
CA GLU A 329 -31.19 -29.27 -0.08
C GLU A 329 -30.09 -28.55 -0.87
N ASP A 330 -29.66 -29.17 -1.98
CA ASP A 330 -28.87 -28.54 -3.01
C ASP A 330 -29.76 -27.47 -3.65
N ASP A 331 -29.77 -26.28 -3.07
CA ASP A 331 -30.36 -25.09 -3.66
C ASP A 331 -29.46 -24.63 -4.81
N VAL A 332 -29.44 -25.42 -5.88
CA VAL A 332 -29.13 -24.93 -7.23
C VAL A 332 -30.44 -24.44 -7.86
N SER A 333 -31.28 -23.73 -7.10
CA SER A 333 -32.26 -22.84 -7.71
C SER A 333 -31.57 -21.52 -8.00
N SER A 334 -31.11 -21.41 -9.23
CA SER A 334 -30.78 -20.17 -9.92
C SER A 334 -32.01 -19.26 -10.05
N GLU A 335 -32.62 -18.85 -8.95
CA GLU A 335 -33.81 -18.00 -8.91
C GLU A 335 -33.59 -16.64 -8.21
N GLU A 336 -32.41 -16.39 -7.63
CA GLU A 336 -32.00 -15.03 -7.20
C GLU A 336 -31.06 -14.31 -8.20
N GLU A 337 -30.82 -14.88 -9.39
CA GLU A 337 -30.11 -14.21 -10.50
C GLU A 337 -31.04 -13.60 -11.57
N GLN A 338 -32.31 -13.33 -11.25
CA GLN A 338 -33.19 -12.52 -12.11
C GLN A 338 -33.43 -11.10 -11.58
N SER A 339 -32.34 -10.35 -11.35
CA SER A 339 -32.33 -8.89 -11.57
C SER A 339 -30.89 -8.37 -11.61
N SER A 340 -30.22 -8.43 -12.77
CA SER A 340 -29.19 -7.46 -13.21
C SER A 340 -28.41 -7.88 -14.47
N SER A 341 -28.72 -8.99 -15.12
CA SER A 341 -28.13 -9.33 -16.42
C SER A 341 -28.83 -8.59 -17.57
N LYS A 342 -28.49 -7.31 -17.76
CA LYS A 342 -28.47 -6.60 -19.06
C LYS A 342 -27.91 -5.18 -18.93
N SER A 343 -26.57 -5.05 -19.04
CA SER A 343 -25.93 -4.00 -19.84
C SER A 343 -24.39 -4.11 -19.78
N ASP A 344 -23.82 -5.17 -20.33
CA ASP A 344 -22.46 -5.10 -20.85
C ASP A 344 -22.55 -4.66 -22.31
N ALA A 345 -22.50 -3.35 -22.52
CA ALA A 345 -22.08 -2.78 -23.80
C ALA A 345 -20.62 -2.34 -23.63
N GLU A 346 -19.73 -3.08 -24.27
CA GLU A 346 -18.33 -2.71 -24.45
C GLU A 346 -18.24 -1.32 -25.10
N ASP A 347 -17.87 -0.31 -24.33
CA ASP A 347 -17.46 0.98 -24.89
C ASP A 347 -15.95 0.93 -25.16
N LYS A 348 -15.59 0.49 -26.37
CA LYS A 348 -14.26 0.70 -26.95
C LYS A 348 -14.11 2.19 -27.25
N LEU A 349 -13.74 2.98 -26.24
CA LEU A 349 -13.35 4.36 -26.46
C LEU A 349 -11.97 4.39 -27.13
N THR A 350 -11.96 4.64 -28.43
CA THR A 350 -10.77 4.90 -29.24
C THR A 350 -10.02 6.14 -28.72
N THR A 351 -8.71 6.10 -28.88
CA THR A 351 -7.69 7.02 -28.34
C THR A 351 -7.80 8.51 -28.68
N GLU A 352 -8.85 8.96 -29.38
CA GLU A 352 -8.96 10.34 -29.89
C GLU A 352 -9.95 11.24 -29.14
N GLU A 353 -10.83 10.71 -28.28
CA GLU A 353 -11.82 11.54 -27.54
C GLU A 353 -11.33 12.05 -26.17
N THR A 354 -10.20 11.53 -25.67
CA THR A 354 -9.68 11.90 -24.33
C THR A 354 -9.13 13.33 -24.24
N THR A 355 -8.90 14.01 -25.37
CA THR A 355 -8.41 15.39 -25.40
C THR A 355 -9.53 16.43 -25.32
N ASN A 356 -10.74 16.13 -25.80
CA ASN A 356 -11.82 17.13 -25.91
C ASN A 356 -12.78 17.18 -24.71
N ILE A 357 -12.84 16.15 -23.86
CA ILE A 357 -13.69 16.16 -22.64
C ILE A 357 -12.97 16.83 -21.44
N LEU A 358 -11.72 17.25 -21.59
CA LEU A 358 -10.93 17.86 -20.50
C LEU A 358 -11.18 19.35 -20.25
N VAL A 359 -12.12 19.99 -20.97
CA VAL A 359 -12.33 21.46 -20.88
C VAL A 359 -13.71 21.86 -20.36
N ASN A 360 -14.75 21.01 -20.44
CA ASN A 360 -16.12 21.49 -20.24
C ASN A 360 -16.77 21.19 -18.88
N ASP A 361 -16.18 20.36 -18.02
CA ASP A 361 -16.76 20.03 -16.71
C ASP A 361 -15.76 20.19 -15.54
N LEU A 362 -14.98 21.27 -15.56
CA LEU A 362 -14.16 21.72 -14.43
C LEU A 362 -14.55 23.10 -13.94
#